data_AF-A0A0F9JP93-F1
#
_entry.id   AF-A0A0F9JP93-F1
#
_cell.length_a   1.000
_cell.length_b   1.000
_cell.length_c   1.000
_cell.angle_alpha   90.00
_cell.angle_beta   90.00
_cell.angle_gamma   90.00
#
_symmetry.space_group_name_H-M   'P 1'
#
loop_
_entity.id
_entity.type
_entity.pdbx_description
1 polymer ?
#
loop_
_entity_poly.entity_id
_entity_poly.type
_entity_poly.pdbx_seq_one_letter_code
_entity_poly.pdbx_strand_id
1 'polypeptide(L)'
;MPHVIVKLFPGRTDQQKNEFTQRIVKAVRDTMDTEEWAVSITFEEVTQEQWEEKVYKPDIIAKEKLLYKKPGYEVSNGEYKRL
;
A
#
# COMPACT_ATOMS: atom_id res chain seq x y z
N MET A 1 -3.60 12.81 12.30
CA MET A 1 -3.79 11.38 12.60
C MET A 1 -3.69 10.57 11.31
N PRO A 2 -2.47 10.16 10.91
CA PRO A 2 -2.26 9.40 9.68
C PRO A 2 -2.88 8.00 9.75
N HIS A 3 -3.55 7.60 8.67
CA HIS A 3 -4.01 6.24 8.45
C HIS A 3 -3.36 5.68 7.18
N VAL A 4 -2.70 4.53 7.29
CA VAL A 4 -2.00 3.87 6.18
C VAL A 4 -2.71 2.56 5.88
N ILE A 5 -3.16 2.40 4.64
CA ILE A 5 -3.73 1.14 4.15
C ILE A 5 -2.69 0.49 3.22
N VAL A 6 -2.26 -0.71 3.57
CA VAL A 6 -1.33 -1.51 2.79
C VAL A 6 -2.12 -2.59 2.09
N LYS A 7 -2.40 -2.38 0.80
CA LYS A 7 -2.94 -3.43 -0.07
C LYS A 7 -1.79 -4.22 -0.68
N LEU A 8 -1.83 -5.54 -0.61
CA LEU A 8 -0.77 -6.42 -1.08
C LEU A 8 -1.30 -7.81 -1.46
N PHE A 9 -0.49 -8.58 -2.17
CA PHE A 9 -0.80 -10.00 -2.39
C PHE A 9 -0.69 -10.80 -1.08
N PRO A 10 -1.50 -11.86 -0.91
CA PRO A 10 -1.43 -12.74 0.24
C PRO A 10 -0.05 -13.36 0.45
N GLY A 11 0.25 -13.75 1.70
CA GLY A 11 1.40 -14.59 2.03
C GLY A 11 2.53 -13.89 2.79
N ARG A 12 2.29 -12.71 3.38
CA ARG A 12 3.22 -12.13 4.35
C ARG A 12 2.92 -12.63 5.75
N THR A 13 3.96 -13.03 6.46
CA THR A 13 3.87 -13.48 7.86
C THR A 13 3.56 -12.30 8.78
N ASP A 14 3.03 -12.59 9.96
CA ASP A 14 2.79 -11.56 10.99
C ASP A 14 4.09 -10.88 11.42
N GLN A 15 5.21 -11.60 11.45
CA GLN A 15 6.52 -11.00 11.73
C GLN A 15 6.88 -9.93 10.68
N GLN A 16 6.69 -10.23 9.39
CA GLN A 16 6.94 -9.26 8.32
C GLN A 16 6.00 -8.06 8.39
N LYS A 17 4.71 -8.30 8.69
CA LYS A 17 3.72 -7.23 8.86
C LYS A 17 4.07 -6.33 10.06
N ASN A 18 4.48 -6.91 11.18
CA ASN A 18 4.90 -6.18 12.38
C ASN A 18 6.17 -5.35 12.13
N GLU A 19 7.19 -5.94 11.49
CA GLU A 19 8.41 -5.21 11.14
C GLU A 19 8.12 -4.04 10.18
N PHE A 20 7.26 -4.25 9.17
CA PHE A 20 6.81 -3.19 8.27
C PHE A 20 6.10 -2.07 9.05
N THR A 21 5.16 -2.41 9.93
CA THR A 21 4.41 -1.46 10.75
C THR A 21 5.35 -0.59 11.58
N GLN A 22 6.31 -1.18 12.29
CA GLN A 22 7.27 -0.43 13.11
C GLN A 22 8.08 0.57 12.27
N ARG A 23 8.54 0.14 11.09
CA ARG A 23 9.30 1.01 10.17
C ARG A 23 8.46 2.15 9.61
N ILE A 24 7.20 1.91 9.23
CA ILE A 24 6.31 2.96 8.73
C ILE A 24 5.90 3.93 9.83
N VAL A 25 5.53 3.44 11.01
CA VAL A 25 5.23 4.29 12.17
C VAL A 25 6.41 5.21 12.45
N LYS A 26 7.64 4.68 12.51
CA LYS A 26 8.83 5.50 12.69
C LYS A 26 8.98 6.56 11.59
N ALA A 27 8.84 6.18 10.32
CA ALA A 27 8.96 7.14 9.21
C ALA A 27 7.91 8.26 9.28
N VAL A 28 6.66 7.93 9.62
CA VAL A 28 5.58 8.91 9.80
C VAL A 28 5.92 9.87 10.94
N ARG A 29 6.35 9.36 12.10
CA ARG A 29 6.73 10.19 13.25
C ARG A 29 7.87 11.15 12.90
N ASP A 30 8.94 10.62 12.29
CA ASP A 30 10.15 11.39 12.00
C ASP A 30 9.95 12.47 10.93
N THR A 31 9.04 12.24 9.98
CA THR A 31 8.87 13.11 8.79
C THR A 31 7.64 14.00 8.83
N MET A 32 6.62 13.64 9.62
CA MET A 32 5.33 14.33 9.67
C MET A 32 5.01 14.90 11.07
N ASP A 33 6.00 14.98 11.96
CA ASP A 33 5.87 15.53 13.33
C ASP A 33 4.60 15.03 14.04
N THR A 34 4.43 13.70 14.02
CA THR A 34 3.22 13.03 14.48
C THR A 34 3.55 12.09 15.62
N GLU A 35 2.69 12.05 16.64
CA GLU A 35 2.81 11.10 17.75
C GLU A 35 2.37 9.69 17.37
N GLU A 36 3.01 8.68 17.98
CA GLU A 36 2.78 7.26 17.65
C GLU A 36 1.32 6.83 17.79
N TRP A 37 0.66 7.27 18.86
CA TRP A 37 -0.74 6.93 19.15
C TRP A 37 -1.71 7.42 18.07
N ALA A 38 -1.31 8.40 17.27
CA ALA A 38 -2.12 9.01 16.22
C ALA A 38 -1.97 8.31 14.85
N VAL A 39 -1.13 7.27 14.75
CA VAL A 39 -0.88 6.50 13.53
C VAL A 39 -1.61 5.17 13.59
N SER A 40 -2.33 4.83 12.52
CA SER A 40 -2.95 3.51 12.36
C SER A 40 -2.60 2.90 11.02
N ILE A 41 -2.43 1.57 10.98
CA ILE A 41 -2.05 0.83 9.77
C ILE A 41 -2.92 -0.42 9.62
N THR A 42 -3.46 -0.63 8.43
CA THR A 42 -4.25 -1.82 8.07
C THR A 42 -3.58 -2.55 6.91
N PHE A 43 -3.56 -3.89 6.95
CA PHE A 43 -3.17 -4.73 5.82
C PHE A 43 -4.43 -5.34 5.17
N GLU A 44 -4.54 -5.23 3.86
CA GLU A 44 -5.60 -5.85 3.06
C GLU A 44 -4.97 -6.75 2.00
N GLU A 45 -5.14 -8.06 2.17
CA GLU A 45 -4.65 -9.04 1.20
C GLU A 45 -5.63 -9.18 0.05
N VAL A 46 -5.16 -8.93 -1.17
CA VAL A 46 -5.93 -8.96 -2.41
C VAL A 46 -5.24 -9.93 -3.36
N THR A 47 -5.96 -10.91 -3.91
CA THR A 47 -5.34 -11.89 -4.82
C THR A 47 -4.91 -11.24 -6.13
N GLN A 48 -4.02 -11.90 -6.87
CA GLN A 48 -3.50 -11.37 -8.12
C GLN A 48 -4.60 -11.17 -9.17
N GLU A 49 -5.60 -12.05 -9.19
CA GLU A 49 -6.74 -12.02 -10.10
C GLU A 49 -7.67 -10.83 -9.80
N GLN A 50 -7.75 -10.43 -8.53
CA GLN A 50 -8.60 -9.32 -8.09
C GLN A 50 -7.88 -7.96 -8.14
N TRP A 51 -6.57 -7.95 -8.31
CA TRP A 51 -5.74 -6.74 -8.17
C TRP A 51 -6.12 -5.63 -9.14
N GLU A 52 -6.43 -5.99 -10.39
CA GLU A 52 -6.81 -4.99 -11.40
C GLU A 52 -8.04 -4.19 -10.95
N GLU A 53 -9.08 -4.90 -10.53
CA GLU A 53 -10.37 -4.31 -10.15
C GLU A 53 -10.38 -3.70 -8.75
N LYS A 54 -9.62 -4.28 -7.81
CA LYS A 54 -9.64 -3.87 -6.39
C LYS A 54 -8.57 -2.87 -6.00
N VAL A 55 -7.50 -2.74 -6.79
CA VAL A 55 -6.35 -1.87 -6.47
C VAL A 55 -5.93 -1.03 -7.66
N TYR A 56 -5.60 -1.63 -8.80
CA TYR A 56 -4.98 -0.90 -9.91
C TYR A 56 -5.91 0.18 -10.49
N LYS A 57 -7.14 -0.18 -10.86
CA LYS A 57 -8.12 0.79 -11.37
C LYS A 57 -8.51 1.84 -10.31
N PRO A 58 -8.99 1.47 -9.10
CA PRO A 58 -9.53 2.46 -8.15
C PRO A 58 -8.48 3.24 -7.36
N ASP A 59 -7.33 2.65 -7.03
CA ASP A 59 -6.35 3.27 -6.13
C ASP A 59 -5.10 3.80 -6.83
N ILE A 60 -4.79 3.31 -8.04
CA ILE A 60 -3.61 3.75 -8.81
C ILE A 60 -4.04 4.66 -9.96
N ILE A 61 -4.86 4.15 -10.89
CA ILE A 61 -5.26 4.92 -12.08
C ILE A 61 -6.21 6.06 -11.72
N ALA A 62 -7.31 5.77 -11.03
CA ALA A 62 -8.30 6.79 -10.67
C ALA A 62 -7.76 7.87 -9.71
N LYS A 63 -6.66 7.58 -9.00
CA LYS A 63 -6.00 8.49 -8.05
C LYS A 63 -4.61 8.91 -8.50
N GLU A 64 -4.29 8.84 -9.79
CA GLU A 64 -2.94 9.11 -10.31
C GLU A 64 -2.35 10.44 -9.80
N LYS A 65 -3.16 11.50 -9.73
CA LYS A 65 -2.76 12.83 -9.24
C LYS A 65 -2.37 12.86 -7.76
N LEU A 66 -2.79 11.87 -6.97
CA LEU A 66 -2.50 11.73 -5.54
C LEU A 66 -1.31 10.77 -5.29
N LEU A 67 -0.77 10.13 -6.33
CA LEU A 67 0.37 9.24 -6.20
C LEU A 67 1.67 10.04 -6.10
N TYR A 68 2.32 9.96 -4.94
CA TYR A 68 3.69 10.47 -4.75
C TYR A 68 4.75 9.50 -5.28
N LYS A 69 4.35 8.25 -5.58
CA LYS A 69 5.19 7.25 -6.25
C LYS A 69 4.35 6.38 -7.19
N LYS A 70 4.67 6.41 -8.49
CA LYS A 70 4.03 5.56 -9.50
C LYS A 70 4.55 4.11 -9.44
N PRO A 71 3.72 3.11 -9.78
CA PRO A 71 4.19 1.74 -9.95
C PRO A 71 5.15 1.63 -11.14
N GLY A 72 6.10 0.69 -11.06
CA GLY A 72 6.95 0.29 -12.18
C GLY A 72 6.32 -0.82 -13.04
N TYR A 73 4.99 -0.85 -13.11
CA TYR A 73 4.23 -1.84 -13.84
C TYR A 73 2.90 -1.26 -14.32
N GLU A 74 2.33 -1.90 -15.33
CA GLU A 74 0.97 -1.69 -15.80
C GLU A 74 0.18 -3.00 -15.74
N VAL A 75 -1.14 -2.88 -15.58
CA VAL A 75 -2.08 -4.00 -15.67
C VAL A 75 -3.11 -3.68 -16.75
N SER A 76 -3.31 -4.61 -17.68
CA SER A 76 -4.34 -4.51 -18.72
C SER A 76 -4.91 -5.90 -19.01
N ASN A 77 -6.23 -6.04 -18.94
CA ASN A 77 -6.93 -7.31 -19.21
C ASN A 77 -6.37 -8.49 -18.39
N GLY A 78 -6.03 -8.25 -17.11
CA GLY A 78 -5.45 -9.24 -16.21
C GLY A 78 -3.95 -9.52 -16.41
N GLU A 79 -3.31 -8.94 -17.43
CA GLU A 79 -1.89 -9.14 -17.71
C GLU A 79 -1.02 -8.06 -17.08
N TYR A 80 0.11 -8.48 -16.50
CA TYR A 80 1.09 -7.60 -15.88
C TYR A 80 2.25 -7.33 -16.83
N LYS A 81 2.60 -6.06 -16.99
CA LYS A 81 3.77 -5.62 -17.74
C LYS A 81 4.64 -4.74 -16.86
N ARG A 82 5.94 -5.05 -16.75
CA ARG A 82 6.92 -4.16 -16.09
C ARG A 82 7.28 -3.01 -17.02
N LEU A 83 7.50 -1.83 -16.44
CA LEU A 83 7.90 -0.60 -17.12
C LEU A 83 9.42 -0.39 -17.08
#